data_AF-A0A151L5W6-F1
#
_entry.id   AF-A0A151L5W6-F1
#
_cell.length_a   1.000
_cell.length_b   1.000
_cell.length_c   1.000
_cell.angle_alpha   90.00
_cell.angle_beta   90.00
_cell.angle_gamma   90.00
#
_symmetry.space_group_name_H-M   'P 1'
#
loop_
_entity.id
_entity.type
_entity.pdbx_description
1 polymer ?
#
loop_
_entity_poly.entity_id
_entity_poly.type
_entity_poly.pdbx_seq_one_letter_code
_entity_poly.pdbx_strand_id
1 'polypeptide(L)'
;MPRAEPGTPKWLANKMKAKGLQKLKWYCQMCEKQCRDENGFKCHRLSEAHQRQMQIFCQDANKFMDDYSAMFEKEFMRLMKTKYCRARILANTVYTNMISDKGHIHMNATVWVTLTDFVLYLGKTGKCKIEQTERGWYLEYIDREKIEREKAYQERKKIEYSYEELKEKKINEAIQEAKKKGTFIESEYTALEKKNDEKIIISSIKTNNDTNSIKDLKPNVNIFLDKNLLKQDSQNKKKSIIDDKNTNHHSNAKNKRPLSELDLLILENEEKKKHKNNDTSKLKNNPNYAYISELHNEHKENQKNEHENEYYNDNPSEENDNSIWIFKNIIVKIIDKTHKYYNHKGVIKYISRKDKYKCEIKLNNSTDIVYAYQKQLETVIPNIGRKVVVLKGKYKGSCAVIKKVLPDEDLVVVNIYNKSLDKFISEERMSYDDVSKLNDKI
;
A
#
# COMPACT_ATOMS: atom_id res chain seq x y z
N MET A 1 -37.74 13.84 18.30
CA MET A 1 -38.89 14.06 17.39
C MET A 1 -39.02 12.86 16.46
N PRO A 2 -40.25 12.40 16.18
CA PRO A 2 -40.50 11.32 15.22
C PRO A 2 -39.98 11.68 13.83
N ARG A 3 -39.36 10.73 13.12
CA ARG A 3 -39.02 10.91 11.70
C ARG A 3 -40.33 10.96 10.90
N ALA A 4 -40.45 11.92 10.00
CA ALA A 4 -41.60 11.98 9.09
C ALA A 4 -41.60 10.73 8.20
N GLU A 5 -42.77 10.11 8.01
CA GLU A 5 -42.91 8.91 7.19
C GLU A 5 -42.54 9.19 5.73
N PRO A 6 -41.82 8.28 5.05
CA PRO A 6 -41.47 8.42 3.64
C PRO A 6 -42.71 8.74 2.79
N GLY A 7 -42.62 9.76 1.93
CA GLY A 7 -43.73 10.17 1.05
C GLY A 7 -44.68 11.22 1.61
N THR A 8 -44.68 11.51 2.92
CA THR A 8 -45.50 12.62 3.45
C THR A 8 -45.02 14.00 2.96
N PRO A 9 -45.92 15.01 2.87
CA PRO A 9 -45.53 16.38 2.54
C PRO A 9 -44.44 16.94 3.47
N LYS A 10 -44.47 16.57 4.76
CA LYS A 10 -43.44 16.92 5.75
C LYS A 10 -42.09 16.24 5.45
N TRP A 11 -42.09 14.97 5.03
CA TRP A 11 -40.88 14.27 4.59
C TRP A 11 -40.31 14.88 3.31
N LEU A 12 -41.16 15.18 2.33
CA LEU A 12 -40.74 15.80 1.08
C LEU A 12 -40.19 17.21 1.32
N ALA A 13 -40.86 18.02 2.13
CA ALA A 13 -40.38 19.35 2.54
C ALA A 13 -39.05 19.26 3.28
N ASN A 14 -38.86 18.28 4.18
CA ASN A 14 -37.59 18.06 4.85
C ASN A 14 -36.48 17.64 3.87
N LYS A 15 -36.79 16.76 2.90
CA LYS A 15 -35.85 16.31 1.88
C LYS A 15 -35.46 17.44 0.93
N MET A 16 -36.42 18.27 0.50
CA MET A 16 -36.18 19.46 -0.32
C MET A 16 -35.33 20.48 0.44
N LYS A 17 -35.61 20.72 1.72
CA LYS A 17 -34.80 21.61 2.58
C LYS A 17 -33.39 21.06 2.87
N ALA A 18 -33.19 19.74 2.75
CA ALA A 18 -31.90 19.08 2.93
C ALA A 18 -31.08 18.95 1.62
N LYS A 19 -31.65 19.32 0.46
CA LYS A 19 -30.94 19.41 -0.82
C LYS A 19 -30.06 20.68 -0.81
N GLY A 20 -28.81 20.53 -1.24
CA GLY A 20 -27.80 21.60 -1.25
C GLY A 20 -26.72 21.45 -0.16
N LEU A 21 -25.57 22.05 -0.42
CA LEU A 21 -24.43 22.06 0.51
C LEU A 21 -24.73 23.10 1.60
N GLN A 22 -25.14 22.63 2.78
CA GLN A 22 -25.43 23.48 3.94
C GLN A 22 -24.13 23.84 4.67
N LYS A 23 -24.13 24.93 5.44
CA LYS A 23 -22.96 25.34 6.24
C LYS A 23 -22.51 24.20 7.16
N LEU A 24 -21.23 23.82 7.08
CA LEU A 24 -20.61 22.75 7.87
C LEU A 24 -20.56 23.01 9.38
N LYS A 25 -20.88 24.24 9.83
CA LYS A 25 -20.89 24.63 11.26
C LYS A 25 -21.72 23.68 12.14
N TRP A 26 -22.75 23.05 11.59
CA TRP A 26 -23.68 22.18 12.32
C TRP A 26 -23.57 20.70 11.95
N TYR A 27 -22.40 20.24 11.50
CA TYR A 27 -22.15 18.84 11.16
C TYR A 27 -21.44 18.11 12.30
N CYS A 28 -21.84 16.86 12.59
CA CYS A 28 -21.14 15.98 13.51
C CYS A 28 -20.51 14.81 12.75
N GLN A 29 -19.17 14.73 12.75
CA GLN A 29 -18.43 13.63 12.12
C GLN A 29 -18.69 12.30 12.83
N MET A 30 -18.68 12.27 14.17
CA MET A 30 -18.86 11.02 14.93
C MET A 30 -20.18 10.31 14.62
N CYS A 31 -21.22 11.07 14.32
CA CYS A 31 -22.55 10.54 14.02
C CYS A 31 -22.94 10.69 12.53
N GLU A 32 -22.00 11.14 11.69
CA GLU A 32 -22.19 11.46 10.26
C GLU A 32 -23.47 12.27 9.98
N LYS A 33 -23.79 13.19 10.90
CA LYS A 33 -25.09 13.85 10.95
C LYS A 33 -24.98 15.35 10.73
N GLN A 34 -25.51 15.81 9.60
CA GLN A 34 -25.74 17.23 9.34
C GLN A 34 -26.99 17.71 10.10
N CYS A 35 -26.81 18.65 11.03
CA CYS A 35 -27.89 19.39 11.66
C CYS A 35 -28.17 20.69 10.87
N ARG A 36 -29.42 21.18 10.94
CA ARG A 36 -29.88 22.32 10.12
C ARG A 36 -29.51 23.67 10.72
N ASP A 37 -29.57 23.75 12.04
CA ASP A 37 -29.48 24.95 12.83
C ASP A 37 -28.73 24.68 14.14
N GLU A 38 -28.39 25.74 14.85
CA GLU A 38 -27.70 25.67 16.14
C GLU A 38 -28.48 24.84 17.16
N ASN A 39 -29.80 25.03 17.21
CA ASN A 39 -30.65 24.31 18.16
C ASN A 39 -30.69 22.81 17.83
N GLY A 40 -30.84 22.43 16.56
CA GLY A 40 -30.75 21.04 16.13
C GLY A 40 -29.41 20.39 16.48
N PHE A 41 -28.31 21.14 16.36
CA PHE A 41 -26.99 20.66 16.76
C PHE A 41 -26.83 20.51 18.27
N LYS A 42 -27.37 21.45 19.07
CA LYS A 42 -27.41 21.35 20.54
C LYS A 42 -28.21 20.13 20.99
N CYS A 43 -29.41 19.93 20.45
CA CYS A 43 -30.22 18.74 20.74
C CYS A 43 -29.52 17.44 20.30
N HIS A 44 -28.76 17.47 19.20
CA HIS A 44 -27.97 16.32 18.78
C HIS A 44 -26.84 16.01 19.76
N ARG A 45 -26.09 17.01 20.23
CA ARG A 45 -25.01 16.81 21.22
C ARG A 45 -25.53 16.27 22.57
N LEU A 46 -26.73 16.67 22.96
CA LEU A 46 -27.40 16.19 24.16
C LEU A 46 -28.09 14.82 23.97
N SER A 47 -28.22 14.35 22.73
CA SER A 47 -28.90 13.08 22.47
C SER A 47 -28.06 11.90 22.95
N GLU A 48 -28.74 10.92 23.54
CA GLU A 48 -28.12 9.69 24.05
C GLU A 48 -27.28 8.96 22.99
N ALA A 49 -27.75 8.92 21.74
CA ALA A 49 -27.01 8.31 20.63
C ALA A 49 -25.64 8.97 20.40
N HIS A 50 -25.57 10.31 20.45
CA HIS A 50 -24.30 11.03 20.32
C HIS A 50 -23.41 10.80 21.54
N GLN A 51 -23.98 10.81 22.74
CA GLN A 51 -23.24 10.58 23.98
C GLN A 51 -22.62 9.19 24.02
N ARG A 52 -23.36 8.14 23.61
CA ARG A 52 -22.82 6.78 23.48
C ARG A 52 -21.68 6.72 22.47
N GLN A 53 -21.82 7.36 21.31
CA GLN A 53 -20.75 7.42 20.32
C GLN A 53 -19.49 8.12 20.87
N MET A 54 -19.68 9.20 21.64
CA MET A 54 -18.59 9.89 22.30
C MET A 54 -17.90 9.02 23.36
N GLN A 55 -18.64 8.21 24.10
CA GLN A 55 -18.07 7.27 25.06
C GLN A 55 -17.19 6.23 24.36
N ILE A 56 -17.62 5.70 23.21
CA ILE A 56 -16.81 4.75 22.41
C ILE A 56 -15.54 5.45 21.89
N PHE A 57 -15.66 6.70 21.43
CA PHE A 57 -14.49 7.49 21.02
C PHE A 57 -13.50 7.73 22.18
N CYS A 58 -13.99 8.00 23.39
CA CYS A 58 -13.14 8.17 24.57
C CYS A 58 -12.40 6.88 24.98
N GLN A 59 -12.95 5.71 24.67
CA GLN A 59 -12.29 4.42 24.94
C GLN A 59 -11.07 4.24 24.02
N ASP A 60 -11.24 4.42 22.71
CA ASP A 60 -10.20 4.15 21.71
C ASP A 60 -10.11 5.25 20.63
N ALA A 61 -9.68 6.45 21.02
CA ALA A 61 -9.62 7.60 20.11
C ALA A 61 -8.74 7.36 18.86
N ASN A 62 -7.62 6.65 19.02
CA ASN A 62 -6.68 6.39 17.93
C ASN A 62 -7.29 5.52 16.83
N LYS A 63 -8.08 4.51 17.20
CA LYS A 63 -8.74 3.62 16.24
C LYS A 63 -9.69 4.39 15.32
N PHE A 64 -10.48 5.31 15.89
CA PHE A 64 -11.36 6.16 15.08
C PHE A 64 -10.57 7.08 14.14
N MET A 65 -9.46 7.64 14.61
CA MET A 65 -8.60 8.47 13.76
C MET A 65 -7.99 7.66 12.62
N ASP A 66 -7.56 6.42 12.87
CA ASP A 66 -7.01 5.53 11.86
C ASP A 66 -8.07 5.10 10.84
N ASP A 67 -9.28 4.76 11.30
CA ASP A 67 -10.41 4.39 10.44
C ASP A 67 -10.83 5.56 9.52
N TYR A 68 -10.95 6.77 10.07
CA TYR A 68 -11.25 7.96 9.27
C TYR A 68 -10.12 8.29 8.29
N SER A 69 -8.87 8.10 8.70
CA SER A 69 -7.71 8.32 7.83
C SER A 69 -7.67 7.31 6.67
N ALA A 70 -7.97 6.04 6.94
CA ALA A 70 -8.05 5.00 5.92
C ALA A 70 -9.19 5.26 4.92
N MET A 71 -10.36 5.68 5.40
CA MET A 71 -11.49 6.03 4.54
C MET A 71 -11.20 7.27 3.70
N PHE A 72 -10.60 8.31 4.30
CA PHE A 72 -10.18 9.52 3.59
C PHE A 72 -9.17 9.22 2.49
N GLU A 73 -8.14 8.43 2.80
CA GLU A 73 -7.14 8.01 1.83
C GLU A 73 -7.79 7.22 0.68
N LYS A 74 -8.70 6.28 0.99
CA LYS A 74 -9.39 5.48 -0.01
C LYS A 74 -10.19 6.35 -0.98
N GLU A 75 -10.93 7.33 -0.48
CA GLU A 75 -11.71 8.25 -1.31
C GLU A 75 -10.82 9.16 -2.15
N PHE A 76 -9.74 9.69 -1.58
CA PHE A 76 -8.77 10.48 -2.33
C PHE A 76 -8.13 9.68 -3.46
N MET A 77 -7.69 8.45 -3.17
CA MET A 77 -7.10 7.56 -4.16
C MET A 77 -8.13 7.10 -5.19
N ARG A 78 -9.41 6.93 -4.83
CA ARG A 78 -10.49 6.66 -5.80
C ARG A 78 -10.60 7.78 -6.82
N LEU A 79 -10.54 9.05 -6.40
CA LEU A 79 -10.56 10.20 -7.31
C LEU A 79 -9.31 10.27 -8.18
N MET A 80 -8.13 9.99 -7.61
CA MET A 80 -6.88 9.91 -8.37
C MET A 80 -6.93 8.82 -9.44
N LYS A 81 -7.44 7.62 -9.10
CA LYS A 81 -7.56 6.49 -10.04
C LYS A 81 -8.60 6.70 -11.14
N THR A 82 -9.70 7.39 -10.83
CA THR A 82 -10.81 7.55 -11.77
C THR A 82 -10.65 8.78 -12.67
N LYS A 83 -10.43 9.96 -12.08
CA LYS A 83 -10.42 11.23 -12.81
C LYS A 83 -9.01 11.67 -13.20
N TYR A 84 -8.02 11.46 -12.32
CA TYR A 84 -6.69 12.07 -12.45
C TYR A 84 -5.57 11.05 -12.74
N CYS A 85 -5.90 9.91 -13.34
CA CYS A 85 -4.96 8.79 -13.47
C CYS A 85 -3.81 9.00 -14.44
N ARG A 86 -3.93 9.95 -15.38
CA ARG A 86 -2.96 10.20 -16.45
C ARG A 86 -2.31 11.59 -16.39
N ALA A 87 -2.76 12.44 -15.47
CA ALA A 87 -2.37 13.84 -15.45
C ALA A 87 -1.69 14.20 -14.12
N ARG A 88 -0.67 15.04 -14.22
CA ARG A 88 -0.12 15.75 -13.07
C ARG A 88 -1.10 16.85 -12.66
N ILE A 89 -1.57 16.83 -11.42
CA ILE A 89 -2.61 17.73 -10.92
C ILE A 89 -2.21 18.37 -9.59
N LEU A 90 -2.69 19.59 -9.33
CA LEU A 90 -2.50 20.24 -8.04
C LEU A 90 -3.32 19.51 -6.95
N ALA A 91 -2.69 19.24 -5.80
CA ALA A 91 -3.33 18.57 -4.68
C ALA A 91 -4.63 19.25 -4.21
N ASN A 92 -4.64 20.59 -4.20
CA ASN A 92 -5.80 21.36 -3.78
C ASN A 92 -7.01 21.14 -4.71
N THR A 93 -6.79 20.93 -6.01
CA THR A 93 -7.87 20.64 -6.97
C THR A 93 -8.53 19.29 -6.67
N VAL A 94 -7.72 18.27 -6.35
CA VAL A 94 -8.23 16.94 -5.99
C VAL A 94 -8.98 17.01 -4.66
N TYR A 95 -8.42 17.70 -3.67
CA TYR A 95 -9.07 17.91 -2.38
C TYR A 95 -10.41 18.67 -2.54
N THR A 96 -10.43 19.73 -3.35
CA THR A 96 -11.66 20.49 -3.65
C THR A 96 -12.73 19.62 -4.31
N ASN A 97 -12.33 18.70 -5.21
CA ASN A 97 -13.25 17.75 -5.81
C ASN A 97 -13.81 16.77 -4.79
N MET A 98 -12.99 16.31 -3.85
CA MET A 98 -13.41 15.40 -2.79
C MET A 98 -14.40 16.06 -1.82
N ILE A 99 -14.14 17.30 -1.39
CA ILE A 99 -15.05 18.02 -0.48
C ILE A 99 -16.37 18.45 -1.14
N SER A 100 -16.48 18.34 -2.46
CA SER A 100 -17.73 18.61 -3.18
C SER A 100 -18.82 17.59 -2.85
N ASP A 101 -18.44 16.37 -2.50
CA ASP A 101 -19.36 15.32 -2.08
C ASP A 101 -19.82 15.57 -0.64
N LYS A 102 -21.15 15.55 -0.39
CA LYS A 102 -21.71 15.84 0.95
C LYS A 102 -21.29 14.82 2.04
N GLY A 103 -20.90 13.61 1.64
CA GLY A 103 -20.48 12.53 2.55
C GLY A 103 -18.97 12.43 2.74
N HIS A 104 -18.18 13.42 2.33
CA HIS A 104 -16.74 13.38 2.52
C HIS A 104 -16.37 13.49 4.00
N ILE A 105 -15.28 12.82 4.37
CA ILE A 105 -14.66 12.99 5.68
C ILE A 105 -13.84 14.27 5.64
N HIS A 106 -14.06 15.14 6.62
CA HIS A 106 -13.29 16.37 6.72
C HIS A 106 -11.85 16.08 7.16
N MET A 107 -10.88 16.81 6.62
CA MET A 107 -9.45 16.61 6.91
C MET A 107 -9.13 16.64 8.41
N ASN A 108 -9.69 17.60 9.17
CA ASN A 108 -9.55 17.68 10.63
C ASN A 108 -9.99 16.43 11.42
N ALA A 109 -10.76 15.52 10.82
CA ALA A 109 -11.17 14.27 11.47
C ALA A 109 -10.16 13.13 11.26
N THR A 110 -9.10 13.36 10.49
CA THR A 110 -8.04 12.40 10.19
C THR A 110 -6.76 12.75 10.94
N VAL A 111 -5.76 11.87 10.86
CA VAL A 111 -4.41 12.11 11.40
C VAL A 111 -3.72 13.28 10.68
N TRP A 112 -4.13 13.61 9.45
CA TRP A 112 -3.57 14.71 8.67
C TRP A 112 -4.35 16.00 8.90
N VAL A 113 -3.77 16.92 9.67
CA VAL A 113 -4.39 18.23 9.94
C VAL A 113 -4.31 19.14 8.72
N THR A 114 -3.23 19.02 7.92
CA THR A 114 -3.03 19.82 6.71
C THR A 114 -2.98 18.95 5.46
N LEU A 115 -3.37 19.53 4.33
CA LEU A 115 -3.31 18.85 3.03
C LEU A 115 -1.85 18.52 2.65
N THR A 116 -0.91 19.37 3.07
CA THR A 116 0.51 19.16 2.84
C THR A 116 1.02 17.92 3.55
N ASP A 117 0.65 17.69 4.81
CA ASP A 117 1.06 16.49 5.55
C ASP A 117 0.54 15.22 4.87
N PHE A 118 -0.70 15.25 4.38
CA PHE A 118 -1.29 14.14 3.63
C PHE A 118 -0.55 13.88 2.31
N VAL A 119 -0.22 14.93 1.56
CA VAL A 119 0.54 14.81 0.30
C VAL A 119 1.94 14.24 0.55
N LEU A 120 2.63 14.69 1.60
CA LEU A 120 3.92 14.14 2.00
C LEU A 120 3.81 12.66 2.38
N TYR A 121 2.75 12.26 3.06
CA TYR A 121 2.45 10.85 3.35
C TYR A 121 2.25 10.03 2.06
N LEU A 122 1.52 10.54 1.06
CA LEU A 122 1.36 9.86 -0.23
C LEU A 122 2.68 9.68 -0.98
N GLY A 123 3.59 10.64 -0.85
CA GLY A 123 4.96 10.52 -1.38
C GLY A 123 5.78 9.47 -0.64
N LYS A 124 5.77 9.49 0.71
CA LYS A 124 6.47 8.50 1.55
C LYS A 124 6.00 7.07 1.31
N THR A 125 4.69 6.89 1.14
CA THR A 125 4.11 5.57 0.84
C THR A 125 4.33 5.14 -0.61
N GLY A 126 4.81 6.04 -1.48
CA GLY A 126 5.02 5.79 -2.90
C GLY A 126 3.72 5.45 -3.64
N LYS A 127 2.60 6.06 -3.24
CA LYS A 127 1.29 5.92 -3.92
C LYS A 127 1.13 6.98 -5.01
N CYS A 128 1.71 8.15 -4.78
CA CYS A 128 1.78 9.24 -5.75
C CYS A 128 3.21 9.77 -5.83
N LYS A 129 3.62 10.19 -7.02
CA LYS A 129 4.81 11.01 -7.21
C LYS A 129 4.43 12.45 -6.87
N ILE A 130 5.19 13.06 -5.97
CA ILE A 130 4.95 14.41 -5.48
C ILE A 130 6.02 15.36 -5.99
N GLU A 131 5.62 16.56 -6.40
CA GLU A 131 6.54 17.62 -6.82
C GLU A 131 6.08 18.95 -6.21
N GLN A 132 7.01 19.71 -5.64
CA GLN A 132 6.74 21.03 -5.09
C GLN A 132 7.04 22.10 -6.13
N THR A 133 6.10 22.99 -6.37
CA THR A 133 6.25 24.15 -7.26
C THR A 133 5.77 25.40 -6.52
N GLU A 134 6.08 26.58 -7.04
CA GLU A 134 5.65 27.88 -6.47
C GLU A 134 4.13 28.00 -6.26
N ARG A 135 3.32 27.31 -7.08
CA ARG A 135 1.86 27.29 -6.98
C ARG A 135 1.30 26.29 -5.97
N GLY A 136 2.15 25.42 -5.41
CA GLY A 136 1.77 24.37 -4.46
C GLY A 136 2.24 22.98 -4.87
N TRP A 137 1.60 21.96 -4.27
CA TRP A 137 1.99 20.56 -4.43
C TRP A 137 1.30 19.91 -5.63
N TYR A 138 2.09 19.39 -6.56
CA TYR A 138 1.61 18.58 -7.67
C TYR A 138 1.70 17.09 -7.35
N LEU A 139 0.67 16.36 -7.79
CA LEU A 139 0.49 14.92 -7.59
C LEU A 139 0.37 14.23 -8.94
N GLU A 140 1.05 13.09 -9.06
CA GLU A 140 0.95 12.19 -10.20
C GLU A 140 0.72 10.76 -9.65
N TYR A 141 -0.36 10.12 -10.07
CA TYR A 141 -0.76 8.81 -9.55
C TYR A 141 0.14 7.69 -10.07
N ILE A 142 0.65 6.83 -9.19
CA ILE A 142 1.43 5.66 -9.55
C ILE A 142 0.55 4.42 -9.50
N ASP A 143 0.23 3.87 -10.66
CA ASP A 143 -0.58 2.65 -10.74
C ASP A 143 0.29 1.38 -10.60
N ARG A 144 0.47 0.93 -9.35
CA ARG A 144 1.24 -0.29 -9.04
C ARG A 144 0.69 -1.52 -9.75
N GLU A 145 -0.63 -1.64 -9.85
CA GLU A 145 -1.28 -2.79 -10.47
C GLU A 145 -1.04 -2.82 -11.98
N LYS A 146 -1.05 -1.65 -12.63
CA LYS A 146 -0.72 -1.54 -14.05
C LYS A 146 0.76 -1.88 -14.31
N ILE A 147 1.66 -1.41 -13.47
CA ILE A 147 3.10 -1.72 -13.59
C ILE A 147 3.34 -3.23 -13.47
N GLU A 148 2.70 -3.88 -12.50
CA GLU A 148 2.83 -5.34 -12.29
C GLU A 148 2.24 -6.13 -13.47
N ARG A 149 1.06 -5.74 -13.94
CA ARG A 149 0.42 -6.37 -15.12
C ARG A 149 1.30 -6.27 -16.36
N GLU A 150 1.93 -5.12 -16.58
CA GLU A 150 2.83 -4.93 -17.72
C GLU A 150 4.09 -5.80 -17.58
N LYS A 151 4.71 -5.86 -16.40
CA LYS A 151 5.86 -6.75 -16.15
C LYS A 151 5.52 -8.21 -16.41
N ALA A 152 4.40 -8.69 -15.86
CA ALA A 152 3.93 -10.05 -16.08
C ALA A 152 3.63 -10.33 -17.56
N TYR A 153 3.07 -9.36 -18.30
CA TYR A 153 2.87 -9.47 -19.74
C TYR A 153 4.20 -9.55 -20.51
N GLN A 154 5.18 -8.71 -20.17
CA GLN A 154 6.52 -8.73 -20.77
C GLN A 154 7.26 -10.04 -20.47
N GLU A 155 7.15 -10.58 -19.25
CA GLU A 155 7.71 -11.88 -18.88
C GLU A 155 7.04 -13.01 -19.67
N ARG A 156 5.71 -13.01 -19.77
CA ARG A 156 4.97 -13.99 -20.58
C ARG A 156 5.40 -13.94 -22.04
N LYS A 157 5.55 -12.74 -22.60
CA LYS A 157 6.01 -12.52 -23.98
C LYS A 157 7.44 -13.04 -24.21
N LYS A 158 8.34 -12.84 -23.26
CA LYS A 158 9.72 -13.38 -23.32
C LYS A 158 9.76 -14.90 -23.28
N ILE A 159 8.93 -15.51 -22.43
CA ILE A 159 8.80 -16.98 -22.34
C ILE A 159 8.24 -17.55 -23.65
N GLU A 160 7.20 -16.92 -24.20
CA GLU A 160 6.59 -17.32 -25.47
C GLU A 160 7.59 -17.21 -26.62
N TYR A 161 8.35 -16.12 -26.70
CA TYR A 161 9.42 -15.94 -27.68
C TYR A 161 10.51 -17.03 -27.57
N SER A 162 10.97 -17.32 -26.36
CA SER A 162 11.97 -18.38 -26.12
C SER A 162 11.44 -19.78 -26.50
N TYR A 163 10.16 -20.05 -26.27
CA TYR A 163 9.54 -21.32 -26.67
C TYR A 163 9.40 -21.44 -28.19
N GLU A 164 9.06 -20.34 -28.87
CA GLU A 164 8.98 -20.27 -30.33
C GLU A 164 10.33 -20.54 -30.98
N GLU A 165 11.42 -19.94 -30.48
CA GLU A 165 12.79 -20.21 -30.95
C GLU A 165 13.18 -21.70 -30.81
N LEU A 166 12.83 -22.33 -29.68
CA LEU A 166 13.07 -23.77 -29.48
C LEU A 166 12.23 -24.62 -30.44
N LYS A 167 11.00 -24.21 -30.72
CA LYS A 167 10.10 -24.89 -31.66
C LYS A 167 10.63 -24.78 -33.09
N GLU A 168 11.09 -23.61 -33.51
CA GLU A 168 11.70 -23.39 -34.82
C GLU A 168 12.95 -24.25 -35.02
N LYS A 169 13.82 -24.34 -34.00
CA LYS A 169 14.99 -25.22 -34.04
C LYS A 169 14.59 -26.68 -34.23
N LYS A 170 13.61 -27.18 -33.49
CA LYS A 170 13.11 -28.56 -33.63
C LYS A 170 12.49 -28.82 -35.01
N ILE A 171 11.75 -27.85 -35.55
CA ILE A 171 11.17 -27.95 -36.90
C ILE A 171 12.30 -28.01 -37.94
N ASN A 172 13.31 -27.14 -37.82
CA ASN A 172 14.45 -27.12 -38.73
C ASN A 172 15.26 -28.42 -38.68
N GLU A 173 15.47 -28.98 -37.48
CA GLU A 173 16.12 -30.28 -37.30
C GLU A 173 15.31 -31.40 -37.98
N ALA A 174 14.00 -31.44 -37.79
CA ALA A 174 13.12 -32.41 -38.43
C ALA A 174 13.13 -32.28 -39.98
N ILE A 175 13.15 -31.06 -40.50
CA ILE A 175 13.27 -30.79 -41.94
C ILE A 175 14.62 -31.31 -42.48
N GLN A 176 15.72 -31.07 -41.76
CA GLN A 176 17.04 -31.54 -42.17
C GLN A 176 17.13 -33.07 -42.16
N GLU A 177 16.55 -33.73 -41.16
CA GLU A 177 16.52 -35.19 -41.09
C GLU A 177 15.66 -35.81 -42.21
N ALA A 178 14.50 -35.21 -42.51
CA ALA A 178 13.67 -35.61 -43.64
C ALA A 178 14.39 -35.44 -44.98
N LYS A 179 15.14 -34.34 -45.15
CA LYS A 179 16.01 -34.11 -46.32
C LYS A 179 17.08 -35.18 -46.46
N LYS A 180 17.75 -35.57 -45.37
CA LYS A 180 18.78 -36.64 -45.36
C LYS A 180 18.19 -38.03 -45.65
N LYS A 181 16.99 -38.33 -45.16
CA LYS A 181 16.29 -39.60 -45.40
C LYS A 181 15.64 -39.70 -46.79
N GLY A 182 15.77 -38.67 -47.64
CA GLY A 182 15.24 -38.68 -49.02
C GLY A 182 13.72 -38.70 -49.15
N THR A 183 12.99 -38.45 -48.05
CA THR A 183 11.52 -38.40 -47.98
C THR A 183 10.96 -36.98 -47.98
N PHE A 184 11.84 -35.98 -48.13
CA PHE A 184 11.46 -34.58 -48.22
C PHE A 184 10.95 -34.24 -49.63
N ILE A 185 9.64 -34.02 -49.74
CA ILE A 185 9.01 -33.49 -50.95
C ILE A 185 8.93 -31.97 -50.78
N GLU A 186 9.64 -31.22 -51.61
CA GLU A 186 9.57 -29.76 -51.62
C GLU A 186 8.23 -29.36 -52.24
N SER A 187 7.36 -28.74 -51.44
CA SER A 187 6.01 -28.40 -51.89
C SER A 187 6.04 -27.15 -52.77
N GLU A 188 6.08 -27.33 -54.09
CA GLU A 188 5.82 -26.23 -55.02
C GLU A 188 4.31 -25.91 -55.04
N TYR A 189 3.98 -24.62 -54.98
CA TYR A 189 2.60 -24.15 -55.05
C TYR A 189 2.00 -24.49 -56.42
N THR A 190 1.10 -25.48 -56.45
CA THR A 190 0.29 -25.79 -57.63
C THR A 190 -1.07 -25.12 -57.48
N ALA A 191 -1.35 -24.12 -58.31
CA ALA A 191 -2.68 -23.51 -58.36
C ALA A 191 -3.71 -24.55 -58.84
N LEU A 192 -4.83 -24.67 -58.11
CA LEU A 192 -5.94 -25.54 -58.49
C LEU A 192 -6.65 -24.99 -59.73
N GLU A 193 -6.28 -25.47 -60.92
CA GLU A 193 -7.02 -25.19 -62.15
C GLU A 193 -8.30 -26.04 -62.19
N LYS A 194 -9.45 -25.37 -62.06
CA LYS A 194 -10.77 -25.98 -62.23
C LYS A 194 -11.07 -26.10 -63.73
N LYS A 195 -11.08 -27.32 -64.27
CA LYS A 195 -11.75 -27.61 -65.55
C LYS A 195 -13.07 -28.32 -65.24
N ASN A 196 -14.17 -27.62 -65.51
CA ASN A 196 -15.57 -28.05 -65.48
C ASN A 196 -16.09 -28.63 -64.15
N ASP A 197 -16.94 -27.85 -63.45
CA ASP A 197 -18.01 -28.15 -62.47
C ASP A 197 -18.09 -29.51 -61.73
N GLU A 198 -16.98 -30.20 -61.49
CA GLU A 198 -16.94 -31.37 -60.62
C GLU A 198 -16.67 -30.96 -59.16
N LYS A 199 -17.45 -31.54 -58.24
CA LYS A 199 -17.31 -31.30 -56.81
C LYS A 199 -15.99 -31.89 -56.32
N ILE A 200 -15.17 -31.05 -55.66
CA ILE A 200 -13.94 -31.48 -55.00
C ILE A 200 -14.30 -32.34 -53.79
N ILE A 201 -14.08 -33.65 -53.87
CA ILE A 201 -14.26 -34.57 -52.74
C ILE A 201 -12.91 -34.67 -52.00
N ILE A 202 -12.81 -34.02 -50.85
CA ILE A 202 -11.66 -34.17 -49.94
C ILE A 202 -11.85 -35.49 -49.19
N SER A 203 -11.21 -36.57 -49.68
CA SER A 203 -11.25 -37.87 -49.01
C SER A 203 -10.27 -37.89 -47.84
N SER A 204 -10.65 -37.26 -46.73
CA SER A 204 -9.98 -37.43 -45.45
C SER A 204 -10.95 -38.15 -44.51
N ILE A 205 -10.57 -39.37 -44.14
CA ILE A 205 -11.27 -40.32 -43.25
C ILE A 205 -12.32 -41.19 -43.97
N LYS A 206 -11.84 -42.24 -44.64
CA LYS A 206 -12.62 -43.46 -44.85
C LYS A 206 -12.25 -44.46 -43.75
N THR A 207 -13.14 -44.69 -42.80
CA THR A 207 -13.16 -45.92 -42.01
C THR A 207 -13.77 -47.01 -42.88
N ASN A 208 -12.93 -47.87 -43.46
CA ASN A 208 -13.40 -49.02 -44.22
C ASN A 208 -13.86 -50.12 -43.25
N ASN A 209 -15.06 -50.67 -43.48
CA ASN A 209 -15.28 -52.10 -43.38
C ASN A 209 -15.64 -52.57 -44.80
N ASP A 210 -14.71 -53.35 -45.39
CA ASP A 210 -14.92 -54.52 -46.25
C ASP A 210 -15.91 -54.44 -47.44
N THR A 211 -15.59 -54.77 -48.69
CA THR A 211 -14.66 -55.77 -49.26
C THR A 211 -14.38 -55.48 -50.75
N ASN A 212 -13.30 -56.09 -51.25
CA ASN A 212 -13.03 -56.49 -52.63
C ASN A 212 -12.32 -55.55 -53.63
N SER A 213 -11.00 -55.76 -53.66
CA SER A 213 -10.20 -56.12 -54.84
C SER A 213 -9.37 -55.03 -55.54
N ILE A 214 -8.10 -55.43 -55.74
CA ILE A 214 -7.12 -54.99 -56.76
C ILE A 214 -6.19 -53.81 -56.38
N LYS A 215 -4.98 -54.23 -55.97
CA LYS A 215 -3.62 -53.81 -56.39
C LYS A 215 -3.44 -52.36 -56.88
N ASP A 216 -2.66 -51.54 -56.15
CA ASP A 216 -1.27 -51.20 -56.51
C ASP A 216 -0.70 -50.04 -55.66
N LEU A 217 0.64 -50.01 -55.60
CA LEU A 217 1.52 -49.28 -54.69
C LEU A 217 1.39 -47.75 -54.71
N LYS A 218 1.33 -47.10 -53.53
CA LYS A 218 1.73 -45.69 -53.30
C LYS A 218 2.27 -45.45 -51.87
N PRO A 219 3.20 -44.47 -51.70
CA PRO A 219 4.05 -44.35 -50.51
C PRO A 219 3.35 -43.67 -49.33
N ASN A 220 3.73 -44.12 -48.13
CA ASN A 220 3.33 -43.59 -46.83
C ASN A 220 4.07 -42.29 -46.51
N VAL A 221 3.37 -41.16 -46.40
CA VAL A 221 3.77 -40.08 -45.49
C VAL A 221 2.51 -39.44 -44.94
N ASN A 222 2.25 -39.62 -43.64
CA ASN A 222 1.56 -38.65 -42.77
C ASN A 222 1.62 -39.11 -41.30
N ILE A 223 2.80 -38.93 -40.69
CA ILE A 223 2.99 -38.93 -39.23
C ILE A 223 2.62 -37.53 -38.76
N PHE A 224 1.39 -37.26 -38.31
CA PHE A 224 1.11 -36.11 -37.39
C PHE A 224 -0.32 -36.03 -36.81
N LEU A 225 -1.23 -36.99 -37.07
CA LEU A 225 -2.64 -36.84 -36.70
C LEU A 225 -3.23 -37.96 -35.82
N ASP A 226 -2.46 -38.54 -34.89
CA ASP A 226 -2.94 -39.69 -34.09
C ASP A 226 -3.13 -39.46 -32.58
N LYS A 227 -3.10 -38.22 -32.08
CA LYS A 227 -3.27 -37.97 -30.62
C LYS A 227 -4.48 -37.17 -30.17
N ASN A 228 -5.29 -36.64 -31.07
CA ASN A 228 -6.42 -35.77 -30.68
C ASN A 228 -7.83 -36.35 -30.95
N LEU A 229 -7.97 -37.63 -31.32
CA LEU A 229 -9.28 -38.24 -31.68
C LEU A 229 -9.86 -39.24 -30.66
N LEU A 230 -9.50 -39.17 -29.37
CA LEU A 230 -10.09 -40.07 -28.35
C LEU A 230 -10.85 -39.38 -27.21
N LYS A 231 -11.23 -38.11 -27.35
CA LYS A 231 -12.18 -37.48 -26.43
C LYS A 231 -13.04 -36.45 -27.15
N GLN A 232 -14.16 -36.91 -27.73
CA GLN A 232 -15.47 -36.25 -27.65
C GLN A 232 -16.43 -36.91 -28.64
N ASP A 233 -17.38 -37.66 -28.08
CA ASP A 233 -18.76 -37.87 -28.55
C ASP A 233 -19.29 -39.07 -27.75
N SER A 234 -20.39 -39.04 -27.01
CA SER A 234 -21.68 -38.37 -27.21
C SER A 234 -22.47 -38.42 -25.88
N GLN A 235 -23.61 -37.79 -25.59
CA GLN A 235 -24.41 -36.65 -26.03
C GLN A 235 -25.62 -36.60 -25.06
N ASN A 236 -26.18 -35.42 -24.79
CA ASN A 236 -27.45 -35.23 -24.09
C ASN A 236 -28.66 -35.61 -24.98
N LYS A 237 -29.66 -36.36 -24.47
CA LYS A 237 -31.12 -35.98 -24.50
C LYS A 237 -32.12 -36.98 -23.82
N LYS A 238 -32.63 -36.56 -22.65
CA LYS A 238 -34.00 -36.54 -22.06
C LYS A 238 -35.09 -37.66 -22.23
N LYS A 239 -35.53 -38.13 -21.04
CA LYS A 239 -36.89 -38.37 -20.44
C LYS A 239 -37.86 -39.48 -20.95
N SER A 240 -38.23 -40.41 -20.05
CA SER A 240 -39.50 -40.50 -19.28
C SER A 240 -39.59 -41.81 -18.45
N ILE A 241 -40.57 -41.92 -17.56
CA ILE A 241 -40.69 -42.76 -16.33
C ILE A 241 -41.79 -43.85 -16.59
N ILE A 242 -41.76 -45.13 -16.16
CA ILE A 242 -42.22 -45.74 -14.88
C ILE A 242 -42.23 -47.30 -15.02
N ASP A 243 -41.71 -47.95 -13.97
CA ASP A 243 -41.98 -49.23 -13.27
C ASP A 243 -42.08 -50.65 -13.91
N ASP A 244 -41.30 -51.53 -13.24
CA ASP A 244 -41.64 -52.82 -12.59
C ASP A 244 -41.37 -54.20 -13.24
N LYS A 245 -40.46 -54.90 -12.53
CA LYS A 245 -40.41 -56.33 -12.12
C LYS A 245 -39.76 -57.43 -12.99
N ASN A 246 -38.71 -57.98 -12.37
CA ASN A 246 -38.38 -59.40 -12.13
C ASN A 246 -37.99 -60.31 -13.31
N THR A 247 -36.72 -60.75 -13.37
CA THR A 247 -36.23 -62.00 -12.73
C THR A 247 -34.78 -62.36 -13.15
N ASN A 248 -34.09 -62.98 -12.20
CA ASN A 248 -32.76 -63.60 -12.13
C ASN A 248 -32.17 -64.25 -13.40
N HIS A 249 -30.84 -64.13 -13.61
CA HIS A 249 -29.86 -65.11 -13.10
C HIS A 249 -28.38 -64.73 -13.34
N HIS A 250 -27.57 -65.23 -12.42
CA HIS A 250 -26.13 -65.11 -12.19
C HIS A 250 -25.18 -65.38 -13.38
N SER A 251 -24.06 -64.64 -13.44
CA SER A 251 -22.71 -65.25 -13.37
C SER A 251 -21.62 -64.23 -12.98
N ASN A 252 -20.59 -64.74 -12.32
CA ASN A 252 -19.49 -64.05 -11.65
C ASN A 252 -18.55 -63.29 -12.60
N ALA A 253 -18.40 -61.98 -12.38
CA ALA A 253 -17.16 -61.21 -12.59
C ALA A 253 -17.31 -59.84 -11.90
N LYS A 254 -16.70 -59.64 -10.72
CA LYS A 254 -16.77 -58.36 -10.01
C LYS A 254 -15.86 -57.33 -10.69
N ASN A 255 -16.43 -56.68 -11.69
CA ASN A 255 -16.06 -55.37 -12.18
C ASN A 255 -16.03 -54.38 -11.02
N LYS A 256 -14.89 -53.73 -10.79
CA LYS A 256 -14.80 -52.57 -9.90
C LYS A 256 -15.59 -51.42 -10.55
N ARG A 257 -16.51 -50.82 -9.78
CA ARG A 257 -17.42 -49.75 -10.22
C ARG A 257 -16.62 -48.53 -10.70
N PRO A 258 -17.09 -47.78 -11.72
CA PRO A 258 -16.56 -46.45 -12.01
C PRO A 258 -16.82 -45.55 -10.79
N LEU A 259 -15.77 -44.88 -10.33
CA LEU A 259 -15.78 -44.07 -9.11
C LEU A 259 -16.83 -42.95 -9.15
N SER A 260 -17.45 -42.69 -7.98
CA SER A 260 -18.36 -41.54 -7.79
C SER A 260 -17.59 -40.22 -7.87
N GLU A 261 -18.26 -39.15 -8.29
CA GLU A 261 -17.70 -37.79 -8.39
C GLU A 261 -17.08 -37.30 -7.07
N LEU A 262 -17.56 -37.79 -5.92
CA LEU A 262 -16.98 -37.53 -4.61
C LEU A 262 -15.67 -38.31 -4.36
N ASP A 263 -15.56 -39.54 -4.84
CA ASP A 263 -14.34 -40.35 -4.74
C ASP A 263 -13.24 -39.84 -5.69
N LEU A 264 -13.61 -39.27 -6.84
CA LEU A 264 -12.68 -38.59 -7.75
C LEU A 264 -12.11 -37.31 -7.12
N LEU A 265 -12.92 -36.53 -6.40
CA LEU A 265 -12.46 -35.34 -5.66
C LEU A 265 -11.56 -35.69 -4.47
N ILE A 266 -11.83 -36.81 -3.78
CA ILE A 266 -10.97 -37.29 -2.69
C ILE A 266 -9.62 -37.75 -3.24
N LEU A 267 -9.59 -38.51 -4.35
CA LEU A 267 -8.35 -38.91 -5.02
C LEU A 267 -7.58 -37.71 -5.59
N GLU A 268 -8.25 -36.72 -6.17
CA GLU A 268 -7.59 -35.51 -6.68
C GLU A 268 -6.98 -34.67 -5.54
N ASN A 269 -7.64 -34.64 -4.38
CA ASN A 269 -7.10 -33.99 -3.17
C ASN A 269 -5.95 -34.79 -2.54
N GLU A 270 -5.98 -36.13 -2.61
CA GLU A 270 -4.87 -36.99 -2.19
C GLU A 270 -3.67 -36.92 -3.14
N GLU A 271 -3.89 -36.79 -4.45
CA GLU A 271 -2.84 -36.56 -5.46
C GLU A 271 -2.23 -35.16 -5.32
N LYS A 272 -3.03 -34.13 -5.00
CA LYS A 272 -2.52 -32.80 -4.65
C LYS A 272 -1.71 -32.79 -3.35
N LYS A 273 -2.04 -33.65 -2.37
CA LYS A 273 -1.21 -33.86 -1.16
C LYS A 273 0.08 -34.64 -1.46
N LYS A 274 0.05 -35.62 -2.37
CA LYS A 274 1.24 -36.36 -2.83
C LYS A 274 2.17 -35.49 -3.70
N HIS A 275 1.63 -34.57 -4.49
CA HIS A 275 2.43 -33.56 -5.23
C HIS A 275 3.07 -32.54 -4.28
N LYS A 276 2.35 -32.08 -3.24
CA LYS A 276 2.95 -31.25 -2.17
C LYS A 276 4.11 -31.94 -1.44
N ASN A 277 4.00 -33.24 -1.17
CA ASN A 277 5.07 -34.01 -0.54
C ASN A 277 6.22 -34.38 -1.51
N ASN A 278 5.93 -34.54 -2.80
CA ASN A 278 6.94 -34.78 -3.83
C ASN A 278 7.70 -33.52 -4.27
N ASP A 279 7.08 -32.34 -4.16
CA ASP A 279 7.78 -31.07 -4.35
C ASP A 279 8.76 -30.81 -3.18
N THR A 280 8.46 -31.28 -1.97
CA THR A 280 9.41 -31.25 -0.84
C THR A 280 10.53 -32.29 -0.93
N SER A 281 10.36 -33.36 -1.70
CA SER A 281 11.38 -34.41 -1.87
C SER A 281 12.22 -34.25 -3.14
N LYS A 282 11.73 -33.57 -4.18
CA LYS A 282 12.49 -33.26 -5.40
C LYS A 282 13.38 -32.02 -5.31
N LEU A 283 13.19 -31.16 -4.29
CA LEU A 283 14.13 -30.06 -4.03
C LEU A 283 15.47 -30.52 -3.42
N LYS A 284 15.59 -31.76 -2.91
CA LYS A 284 16.77 -32.21 -2.15
C LYS A 284 17.90 -32.85 -2.98
N ASN A 285 17.74 -33.04 -4.29
CA ASN A 285 18.72 -33.76 -5.13
C ASN A 285 19.33 -32.92 -6.26
N ASN A 286 19.30 -31.58 -6.16
CA ASN A 286 19.98 -30.69 -7.10
C ASN A 286 21.41 -30.40 -6.58
N PRO A 287 22.49 -30.52 -7.39
CA PRO A 287 23.86 -30.24 -6.96
C PRO A 287 24.08 -28.81 -6.43
N ASN A 288 23.17 -27.88 -6.75
CA ASN A 288 23.18 -26.51 -6.26
C ASN A 288 22.26 -26.26 -5.04
N TYR A 289 21.69 -27.31 -4.43
CA TYR A 289 20.85 -27.16 -3.24
C TYR A 289 21.67 -26.72 -2.01
N ALA A 290 22.93 -27.15 -1.90
CA ALA A 290 23.83 -26.71 -0.82
C ALA A 290 24.10 -25.19 -0.89
N TYR A 291 24.45 -24.68 -2.08
CA TYR A 291 24.74 -23.25 -2.31
C TYR A 291 23.50 -22.35 -2.17
N ILE A 292 22.33 -22.81 -2.64
CA ILE A 292 21.08 -22.05 -2.51
C ILE A 292 20.56 -22.12 -1.07
N SER A 293 20.78 -23.21 -0.34
CA SER A 293 20.43 -23.33 1.08
C SER A 293 21.38 -22.54 1.97
N GLU A 294 22.65 -22.35 1.58
CA GLU A 294 23.60 -21.42 2.23
C GLU A 294 23.17 -19.96 2.00
N LEU A 295 22.79 -19.55 0.78
CA LEU A 295 22.29 -18.19 0.51
C LEU A 295 20.94 -17.88 1.17
N HIS A 296 20.04 -18.86 1.27
CA HIS A 296 18.77 -18.69 1.99
C HIS A 296 18.96 -18.72 3.51
N ASN A 297 19.93 -19.48 4.03
CA ASN A 297 20.31 -19.43 5.44
C ASN A 297 21.06 -18.14 5.77
N GLU A 298 21.90 -17.59 4.88
CA GLU A 298 22.52 -16.26 5.05
C GLU A 298 21.49 -15.13 5.06
N HIS A 299 20.46 -15.17 4.19
CA HIS A 299 19.38 -14.17 4.23
C HIS A 299 18.43 -14.33 5.43
N LYS A 300 18.25 -15.55 5.93
CA LYS A 300 17.36 -15.86 7.07
C LYS A 300 18.07 -15.75 8.42
N GLU A 301 19.40 -15.91 8.44
CA GLU A 301 20.29 -15.50 9.53
C GLU A 301 20.48 -13.98 9.50
N ASN A 302 20.54 -13.29 8.35
CA ASN A 302 20.53 -11.83 8.31
C ASN A 302 19.18 -11.24 8.81
N GLN A 303 18.03 -11.82 8.45
CA GLN A 303 16.71 -11.37 8.95
C GLN A 303 16.39 -11.80 10.39
N LYS A 304 17.04 -12.85 10.92
CA LYS A 304 16.94 -13.22 12.35
C LYS A 304 17.99 -12.52 13.21
N ASN A 305 19.19 -12.24 12.70
CA ASN A 305 20.19 -11.38 13.32
C ASN A 305 19.74 -9.91 13.36
N GLU A 306 18.82 -9.48 12.49
CA GLU A 306 18.11 -8.20 12.57
C GLU A 306 17.02 -8.15 13.66
N HIS A 307 16.55 -9.30 14.16
CA HIS A 307 15.47 -9.37 15.16
C HIS A 307 15.89 -9.96 16.52
N GLU A 308 17.11 -10.52 16.63
CA GLU A 308 17.66 -11.13 17.85
C GLU A 308 19.03 -10.56 18.32
N ASN A 309 19.69 -9.67 17.56
CA ASN A 309 20.81 -8.84 18.08
C ASN A 309 20.36 -7.50 18.69
N GLU A 310 19.07 -7.32 18.95
CA GLU A 310 18.48 -6.18 19.67
C GLU A 310 18.63 -6.29 21.21
N TYR A 311 19.46 -7.21 21.70
CA TYR A 311 19.68 -7.46 23.12
C TYR A 311 21.17 -7.70 23.40
N TYR A 312 21.84 -6.72 24.01
CA TYR A 312 23.24 -6.70 24.45
C TYR A 312 24.35 -6.58 23.39
N ASN A 313 24.53 -5.37 22.86
CA ASN A 313 25.85 -4.71 22.85
C ASN A 313 25.63 -3.19 22.83
N ASP A 314 25.25 -2.67 24.01
CA ASP A 314 25.10 -1.26 24.31
C ASP A 314 26.45 -0.53 24.21
N ASN A 315 26.70 0.11 23.06
CA ASN A 315 27.44 1.36 23.01
C ASN A 315 26.51 2.43 22.39
N PRO A 316 26.33 3.61 23.00
CA PRO A 316 25.11 4.39 22.87
C PRO A 316 25.08 5.22 21.59
N SER A 317 24.16 4.86 20.70
CA SER A 317 23.35 5.69 19.79
C SER A 317 23.76 7.18 19.62
N GLU A 318 24.25 7.54 18.42
CA GLU A 318 24.31 8.93 17.94
C GLU A 318 23.07 9.36 17.12
N GLU A 319 22.14 8.46 16.78
CA GLU A 319 21.01 8.81 15.90
C GLU A 319 19.70 9.17 16.63
N ASN A 320 19.63 9.00 17.95
CA ASN A 320 18.46 9.40 18.76
C ASN A 320 18.58 10.78 19.41
N ASP A 321 19.65 11.52 19.10
CA ASP A 321 20.00 12.75 19.83
C ASP A 321 19.37 14.03 19.25
N ASN A 322 18.72 13.95 18.07
CA ASN A 322 18.17 15.13 17.40
C ASN A 322 16.76 15.54 17.90
N SER A 323 16.11 14.71 18.71
CA SER A 323 14.78 14.98 19.30
C SER A 323 14.86 15.77 20.62
N ILE A 324 16.00 15.68 21.32
CA ILE A 324 16.21 16.33 22.62
C ILE A 324 16.81 17.71 22.39
N TRP A 325 16.05 18.76 22.71
CA TRP A 325 16.49 20.16 22.59
C TRP A 325 16.84 20.80 23.94
N ILE A 326 16.47 20.16 25.06
CA ILE A 326 16.81 20.67 26.39
C ILE A 326 18.33 20.76 26.54
N PHE A 327 18.82 21.92 26.94
CA PHE A 327 20.24 22.18 27.16
C PHE A 327 20.47 22.86 28.50
N LYS A 328 21.63 22.64 29.12
CA LYS A 328 21.97 23.28 30.40
C LYS A 328 22.24 24.78 30.20
N ASN A 329 21.88 25.60 31.18
CA ASN A 329 22.13 27.05 31.23
C ASN A 329 21.41 27.87 30.15
N ILE A 330 20.35 27.33 29.54
CA ILE A 330 19.44 28.12 28.69
C ILE A 330 18.26 28.66 29.51
N ILE A 331 17.68 29.75 29.05
CA ILE A 331 16.46 30.32 29.62
C ILE A 331 15.27 29.75 28.86
N VAL A 332 14.30 29.19 29.59
CA VAL A 332 13.06 28.64 29.04
C VAL A 332 11.86 29.27 29.73
N LYS A 333 10.70 29.14 29.08
CA LYS A 333 9.42 29.61 29.59
C LYS A 333 8.47 28.42 29.74
N ILE A 334 7.77 28.35 30.86
CA ILE A 334 6.82 27.26 31.13
C ILE A 334 5.49 27.61 30.45
N ILE A 335 5.01 26.72 29.56
CA ILE A 335 3.77 26.93 28.78
C ILE A 335 2.63 25.99 29.17
N ASP A 336 2.87 25.03 30.06
CA ASP A 336 1.80 24.18 30.56
C ASP A 336 0.85 24.95 31.48
N LYS A 337 -0.41 25.12 31.05
CA LYS A 337 -1.47 25.84 31.79
C LYS A 337 -1.82 25.17 33.12
N THR A 338 -1.54 23.88 33.27
CA THR A 338 -1.77 23.14 34.51
C THR A 338 -0.68 23.42 35.55
N HIS A 339 0.46 23.95 35.12
CA HIS A 339 1.60 24.19 35.97
C HIS A 339 1.45 25.50 36.77
N LYS A 340 1.76 25.47 38.08
CA LYS A 340 1.65 26.63 38.99
C LYS A 340 2.36 27.90 38.48
N TYR A 341 3.45 27.70 37.74
CA TYR A 341 4.31 28.76 37.21
C TYR A 341 4.13 28.98 35.70
N TYR A 342 2.92 28.74 35.18
CA TYR A 342 2.57 29.07 33.80
C TYR A 342 3.04 30.49 33.42
N ASN A 343 3.64 30.62 32.24
CA ASN A 343 4.18 31.85 31.66
C ASN A 343 5.41 32.45 32.39
N HIS A 344 5.96 31.77 33.40
CA HIS A 344 7.18 32.21 34.07
C HIS A 344 8.43 31.72 33.35
N LYS A 345 9.51 32.53 33.43
CA LYS A 345 10.82 32.23 32.86
C LYS A 345 11.75 31.66 33.93
N GLY A 346 12.57 30.69 33.54
CA GLY A 346 13.58 30.11 34.41
C GLY A 346 14.79 29.60 33.64
N VAL A 347 15.85 29.28 34.36
CA VAL A 347 17.11 28.74 33.84
C VAL A 347 17.16 27.25 34.10
N ILE A 348 17.48 26.45 33.07
CA ILE A 348 17.70 25.01 33.22
C ILE A 348 19.04 24.78 33.92
N LYS A 349 19.00 24.22 35.13
CA LYS A 349 20.21 23.91 35.93
C LYS A 349 20.67 22.47 35.72
N TYR A 350 19.74 21.52 35.73
CA TYR A 350 20.04 20.11 35.60
C TYR A 350 19.07 19.40 34.64
N ILE A 351 19.57 18.37 33.98
CA ILE A 351 18.78 17.47 33.13
C ILE A 351 18.83 16.10 33.82
N SER A 352 17.68 15.44 33.93
CA SER A 352 17.57 14.16 34.62
C SER A 352 18.36 13.08 33.88
N ARG A 353 19.18 12.30 34.60
CA ARG A 353 19.93 11.18 34.03
C ARG A 353 19.04 9.99 33.65
N LYS A 354 17.90 9.84 34.33
CA LYS A 354 16.94 8.74 34.10
C LYS A 354 15.98 9.01 32.95
N ASP A 355 15.69 10.29 32.70
CA ASP A 355 14.72 10.72 31.69
C ASP A 355 15.27 11.97 30.99
N LYS A 356 15.78 11.78 29.77
CA LYS A 356 16.46 12.82 29.00
C LYS A 356 15.54 13.99 28.63
N TYR A 357 14.22 13.84 28.78
CA TYR A 357 13.23 14.88 28.50
C TYR A 357 12.81 15.67 29.73
N LYS A 358 13.26 15.28 30.94
CA LYS A 358 12.92 15.94 32.19
C LYS A 358 14.06 16.82 32.67
N CYS A 359 13.76 18.06 33.03
CA CYS A 359 14.74 19.02 33.51
C CYS A 359 14.32 19.72 34.80
N GLU A 360 15.31 20.28 35.47
CA GLU A 360 15.19 21.08 36.68
C GLU A 360 15.44 22.55 36.34
N ILE A 361 14.44 23.38 36.63
CA ILE A 361 14.39 24.79 36.26
C ILE A 361 14.40 25.64 37.53
N LYS A 362 15.38 26.53 37.62
CA LYS A 362 15.40 27.59 38.63
C LYS A 362 14.68 28.81 38.08
N LEU A 363 13.59 29.24 38.72
CA LEU A 363 12.84 30.41 38.25
C LEU A 363 13.67 31.69 38.41
N ASN A 364 13.44 32.68 37.53
CA ASN A 364 14.17 33.95 37.61
C ASN A 364 13.65 34.87 38.72
N ASN A 365 12.34 34.78 39.02
CA ASN A 365 11.64 35.67 39.96
C ASN A 365 11.40 35.01 41.33
N SER A 366 11.75 33.74 41.50
CA SER A 366 11.61 32.99 42.75
C SER A 366 12.86 32.14 42.97
N THR A 367 13.22 31.86 44.23
CA THR A 367 14.25 30.88 44.58
C THR A 367 13.79 29.44 44.38
N ASP A 368 12.52 29.23 44.03
CA ASP A 368 11.93 27.93 43.77
C ASP A 368 12.57 27.21 42.59
N ILE A 369 12.71 25.90 42.77
CA ILE A 369 13.20 24.95 41.77
C ILE A 369 12.02 24.07 41.36
N VAL A 370 11.84 23.90 40.06
CA VAL A 370 10.68 23.22 39.46
C VAL A 370 11.14 22.16 38.47
N TYR A 371 10.43 21.03 38.43
CA TYR A 371 10.65 20.00 37.42
C TYR A 371 9.65 20.13 36.27
N ALA A 372 10.13 20.09 35.03
CA ALA A 372 9.29 20.13 33.85
C ALA A 372 9.86 19.25 32.72
N TYR A 373 8.96 18.81 31.86
CA TYR A 373 9.29 18.04 30.65
C TYR A 373 9.48 18.96 29.45
N GLN A 374 10.25 18.52 28.46
CA GLN A 374 10.50 19.24 27.20
C GLN A 374 9.23 19.80 26.56
N LYS A 375 8.14 19.01 26.54
CA LYS A 375 6.85 19.41 25.94
C LYS A 375 6.12 20.53 26.67
N GLN A 376 6.49 20.79 27.93
CA GLN A 376 5.88 21.81 28.79
C GLN A 376 6.62 23.15 28.72
N LEU A 377 7.67 23.23 27.90
CA LEU A 377 8.61 24.35 27.83
C LEU A 377 8.67 24.95 26.44
N GLU A 378 8.95 26.23 26.40
CA GLU A 378 9.17 27.04 25.21
C GLU A 378 10.55 27.70 25.30
N THR A 379 11.24 27.80 24.17
CA THR A 379 12.52 28.52 24.07
C THR A 379 12.30 30.01 24.26
N VAL A 380 13.34 30.75 24.64
CA VAL A 380 13.26 32.20 24.81
C VAL A 380 14.23 32.87 23.86
N ILE A 381 13.71 33.65 22.91
CA ILE A 381 14.52 34.43 21.99
C ILE A 381 14.83 35.80 22.61
N PRO A 382 16.10 36.17 22.83
CA PRO A 382 16.48 37.50 23.32
C PRO A 382 16.45 38.55 22.22
N ASN A 383 16.63 39.81 22.61
CA ASN A 383 16.83 40.92 21.66
C ASN A 383 18.08 40.71 20.81
N ILE A 384 18.10 41.36 19.64
CA ILE A 384 19.21 41.37 18.70
C ILE A 384 20.53 41.74 19.41
N GLY A 385 21.61 41.06 19.04
CA GLY A 385 22.95 41.25 19.61
C GLY A 385 23.22 40.45 20.90
N ARG A 386 22.28 39.62 21.36
CA ARG A 386 22.46 38.76 22.55
C ARG A 386 22.87 37.34 22.18
N LYS A 387 23.56 36.69 23.12
CA LYS A 387 24.03 35.30 23.01
C LYS A 387 22.88 34.31 23.17
N VAL A 388 22.91 33.28 22.34
CA VAL A 388 21.97 32.15 22.29
C VAL A 388 22.73 30.86 22.07
N VAL A 389 22.08 29.73 22.35
CA VAL A 389 22.60 28.39 22.06
C VAL A 389 21.73 27.74 21.00
N VAL A 390 22.37 27.08 20.05
CA VAL A 390 21.71 26.23 19.06
C VAL A 390 21.36 24.89 19.68
N LEU A 391 20.11 24.46 19.58
CA LEU A 391 19.55 23.31 20.29
C LEU A 391 19.34 22.07 19.40
N LYS A 392 19.26 22.25 18.08
CA LYS A 392 19.07 21.17 17.11
C LYS A 392 19.98 21.34 15.88
N GLY A 393 20.17 20.25 15.13
CA GLY A 393 20.91 20.25 13.87
C GLY A 393 22.43 20.22 14.03
N LYS A 394 23.14 20.52 12.94
CA LYS A 394 24.59 20.35 12.82
C LYS A 394 25.40 21.13 13.87
N TYR A 395 24.89 22.27 14.32
CA TYR A 395 25.59 23.14 15.29
C TYR A 395 25.04 23.03 16.71
N LYS A 396 24.31 21.96 17.04
CA LYS A 396 23.77 21.71 18.39
C LYS A 396 24.85 21.92 19.46
N GLY A 397 24.53 22.72 20.47
CA GLY A 397 25.41 23.10 21.58
C GLY A 397 26.40 24.23 21.28
N SER A 398 26.41 24.78 20.07
CA SER A 398 27.26 25.93 19.70
C SER A 398 26.63 27.25 20.19
N CYS A 399 27.49 28.19 20.59
CA CYS A 399 27.08 29.54 20.94
C CYS A 399 26.89 30.36 19.67
N ALA A 400 25.83 31.15 19.63
CA ALA A 400 25.55 32.05 18.52
C ALA A 400 25.07 33.42 19.02
N VAL A 401 25.12 34.43 18.16
CA VAL A 401 24.61 35.78 18.45
C VAL A 401 23.51 36.12 17.44
N ILE A 402 22.38 36.63 17.93
CA ILE A 402 21.27 37.03 17.07
C ILE A 402 21.65 38.27 16.26
N LYS A 403 21.54 38.17 14.94
CA LYS A 403 21.74 39.30 14.02
C LYS A 403 20.42 39.93 13.61
N LYS A 404 19.42 39.11 13.29
CA LYS A 404 18.09 39.58 12.85
C LYS A 404 17.02 38.62 13.32
N VAL A 405 15.89 39.17 13.73
CA VAL A 405 14.69 38.41 14.08
C VAL A 405 13.65 38.66 12.97
N LEU A 406 13.02 37.61 12.47
CA LEU A 406 12.00 37.65 11.42
C LEU A 406 10.67 37.11 12.01
N PRO A 407 9.85 37.96 12.64
CA PRO A 407 8.62 37.52 13.31
C PRO A 407 7.58 36.92 12.35
N ASP A 408 7.54 37.35 11.09
CA ASP A 408 6.54 36.90 10.11
C ASP A 408 6.76 35.44 9.68
N GLU A 409 7.98 34.92 9.83
CA GLU A 409 8.39 33.57 9.41
C GLU A 409 8.73 32.65 10.59
N ASP A 410 8.65 33.14 11.84
CA ASP A 410 9.15 32.46 13.06
C ASP A 410 10.62 32.01 12.94
N LEU A 411 11.44 32.80 12.23
CA LEU A 411 12.85 32.55 11.97
C LEU A 411 13.76 33.59 12.63
N VAL A 412 14.95 33.15 13.02
CA VAL A 412 16.04 33.99 13.53
C VAL A 412 17.30 33.76 12.71
N VAL A 413 17.97 34.86 12.33
CA VAL A 413 19.28 34.82 11.70
C VAL A 413 20.33 34.95 12.78
N VAL A 414 21.17 33.93 12.92
CA VAL A 414 22.21 33.83 13.95
C VAL A 414 23.60 33.68 13.34
N ASN A 415 24.57 34.33 13.96
CA ASN A 415 25.98 34.13 13.67
C ASN A 415 26.53 33.08 14.65
N ILE A 416 26.99 31.95 14.14
CA ILE A 416 27.48 30.82 14.94
C ILE A 416 29.00 30.98 15.19
N TYR A 417 29.42 30.79 16.44
CA TYR A 417 30.81 30.90 16.87
C TYR A 417 31.34 29.55 17.38
N ASN A 418 32.62 29.27 17.12
CA ASN A 418 33.25 28.05 17.61
C ASN A 418 33.52 28.13 19.11
N LYS A 419 33.13 27.08 19.84
CA LYS A 419 33.28 26.95 21.30
C LYS A 419 34.72 27.10 21.81
N SER A 420 35.73 26.81 20.98
CA SER A 420 37.14 26.77 21.40
C SER A 420 38.00 27.96 20.96
N LEU A 421 37.59 28.71 19.92
CA LEU A 421 38.43 29.75 19.31
C LEU A 421 37.71 31.08 19.07
N ASP A 422 36.43 31.20 19.43
CA ASP A 422 35.56 32.37 19.22
C ASP A 422 35.61 32.93 17.78
N LYS A 423 35.96 32.06 16.82
CA LYS A 423 35.97 32.38 15.39
C LYS A 423 34.56 32.20 14.85
N PHE A 424 34.14 33.17 14.04
CA PHE A 424 32.92 33.11 13.26
C PHE A 424 32.98 31.89 12.31
N ILE A 425 31.94 31.06 12.34
CA ILE A 425 31.83 29.86 11.51
C ILE A 425 30.92 30.15 10.31
N SER A 426 29.67 30.50 10.58
CA SER A 426 28.62 30.63 9.57
C SER A 426 27.48 31.53 10.06
N GLU A 427 26.76 32.10 9.10
CA GLU A 427 25.46 32.76 9.33
C GLU A 427 24.37 31.80 8.89
N GLU A 428 23.44 31.47 9.79
CA GLU A 428 22.36 30.53 9.51
C GLU A 428 21.00 31.10 9.89
N ARG A 429 19.97 30.66 9.16
CA ARG A 429 18.56 30.93 9.46
C ARG A 429 18.01 29.74 10.22
N MET A 430 17.53 29.96 11.43
CA MET A 430 17.06 28.91 12.34
C MET A 430 15.65 29.21 12.84
N SER A 431 14.88 28.17 13.16
CA SER A 431 13.58 28.33 13.82
C SER A 431 13.75 28.79 15.27
N TYR A 432 12.74 29.49 15.81
CA TYR A 432 12.70 29.82 17.24
C TYR A 432 12.79 28.59 18.15
N ASP A 433 12.27 27.45 17.70
CA ASP A 433 12.32 26.19 18.46
C ASP A 433 13.73 25.58 18.55
N ASP A 434 14.65 26.04 17.70
CA ASP A 434 16.00 25.49 17.59
C ASP A 434 17.05 26.35 18.29
N VAL A 435 16.65 27.47 18.88
CA VAL A 435 17.56 28.45 19.48
C VAL A 435 16.97 28.96 20.79
N SER A 436 17.79 29.06 21.84
CA SER A 436 17.34 29.68 23.09
C SER A 436 18.40 30.56 23.74
N LYS A 437 17.95 31.57 24.48
CA LYS A 437 18.79 32.51 25.22
C LYS A 437 19.71 31.79 26.18
N LEU A 438 21.01 32.09 26.08
CA LEU A 438 22.00 31.63 27.03
C LEU A 438 21.95 32.49 28.29
N ASN A 439 22.01 31.87 29.47
CA ASN A 439 22.17 32.58 30.73
C ASN A 439 23.66 32.75 31.05
N ASP A 440 24.20 33.94 30.79
CA ASP A 440 25.60 34.30 31.08
C ASP A 440 25.90 34.52 32.58
N LYS A 441 24.88 34.48 33.44
CA LYS A 441 25.05 34.59 34.90
C LYS A 441 25.47 33.23 35.47
N ILE A 442 26.78 33.04 35.62
CA ILE A 442 27.38 31.94 36.40
C ILE A 442 27.10 32.18 37.88
#